data_AF-A0A924VFP8-F1
#
_entry.id   AF-A0A924VFP8-F1
#
_cell.length_a   1.000
_cell.length_b   1.000
_cell.length_c   1.000
_cell.angle_alpha   90.00
_cell.angle_beta   90.00
_cell.angle_gamma   90.00
#
_symmetry.space_group_name_H-M   'P 1'
#
loop_
_entity.id
_entity.type
_entity.pdbx_description
1 polymer ?
#
loop_
_entity_poly.entity_id
_entity_poly.type
_entity_poly.pdbx_seq_one_letter_code
_entity_poly.pdbx_strand_id
1 'polypeptide(L)' 'MPVQLEESWKKVLQDEFEKDYMKNLRAFLQNEKMAGRLLYPESKSIFKAFEHTPFDKVKVVILGQDP' A
#
# COMPACT_ATOMS: atom_id res chain seq x y z
N MET A 1 -1.88 7.96 -8.11
CA MET A 1 -1.90 8.08 -6.63
C MET A 1 -0.47 8.00 -6.12
N PRO A 2 0.09 9.08 -5.56
CA PRO A 2 1.41 9.00 -4.93
C PRO A 2 1.34 8.06 -3.72
N VAL A 3 2.26 7.09 -3.65
CA VAL A 3 2.38 6.23 -2.47
C VAL A 3 3.06 7.06 -1.39
N GLN A 4 2.28 7.49 -0.41
CA GLN A 4 2.80 8.05 0.82
C GLN A 4 3.07 6.88 1.76
N LEU A 5 4.35 6.65 2.03
CA LEU A 5 4.83 5.59 2.89
C LEU A 5 5.83 6.20 3.88
N GLU A 6 5.83 5.69 5.10
CA GLU A 6 6.82 6.06 6.11
C GLU A 6 8.24 5.78 5.57
N GLU A 7 9.20 6.62 5.94
CA GLU A 7 10.51 6.69 5.27
C GLU A 7 11.31 5.39 5.39
N SER A 8 11.31 4.76 6.57
CA SER A 8 12.03 3.50 6.79
C SER A 8 11.43 2.37 5.93
N TRP A 9 10.11 2.31 5.81
CA TRP A 9 9.44 1.38 4.91
C TRP A 9 9.68 1.68 3.43
N LYS A 10 9.73 2.96 3.04
CA LYS A 10 10.04 3.37 1.67
C LYS A 10 11.41 2.88 1.24
N LYS A 11 12.43 2.98 2.10
CA LYS A 11 13.78 2.47 1.82
C LYS A 11 13.79 0.97 1.53
N VAL A 12 12.94 0.19 2.21
CA VAL A 12 12.89 -1.27 2.08
C VAL A 12 12.03 -1.72 0.89
N LEU A 13 10.93 -1.01 0.61
CA LEU A 13 9.91 -1.45 -0.35
C LEU A 13 9.92 -0.69 -1.68
N GLN A 14 10.77 0.34 -1.85
CA GLN A 14 10.80 1.15 -3.08
C GLN A 14 10.95 0.30 -4.34
N ASP A 15 11.79 -0.74 -4.30
CA ASP A 15 12.08 -1.57 -5.47
C ASP A 15 10.86 -2.43 -5.86
N GLU A 16 10.03 -2.84 -4.90
CA GLU A 16 8.78 -3.55 -5.19
C GLU A 16 7.82 -2.69 -6.01
N PHE A 17 7.75 -1.40 -5.72
CA PHE A 17 6.87 -0.47 -6.43
C PHE A 17 7.28 -0.22 -7.89
N GLU A 18 8.53 -0.52 -8.25
CA GLU A 18 9.03 -0.40 -9.61
C GLU A 18 8.84 -1.67 -10.45
N LYS A 19 8.52 -2.80 -9.83
CA LYS A 19 8.27 -4.05 -10.54
C LYS A 19 6.95 -4.03 -11.29
N ASP A 20 6.90 -4.74 -12.41
CA ASP A 20 5.74 -4.75 -13.32
C ASP A 20 4.45 -5.21 -12.63
N TYR A 21 4.54 -6.17 -11.71
CA TYR A 21 3.36 -6.65 -11.00
C TYR A 21 2.69 -5.55 -10.14
N MET A 22 3.46 -4.68 -9.48
CA MET A 22 2.92 -3.55 -8.72
C MET A 22 2.37 -2.46 -9.62
N LYS A 23 3.02 -2.19 -10.75
CA LYS A 23 2.54 -1.26 -11.78
C LYS A 23 1.19 -1.73 -12.33
N ASN A 24 1.07 -3.02 -12.65
CA ASN A 24 -0.16 -3.63 -13.13
C ASN A 24 -1.27 -3.61 -12.07
N LEU A 25 -0.96 -3.94 -10.81
CA LEU A 25 -1.93 -3.86 -9.70
C LEU A 25 -2.46 -2.45 -9.50
N ARG A 26 -1.59 -1.43 -9.55
CA ARG A 26 -2.01 -0.02 -9.46
C ARG A 26 -2.94 0.38 -10.61
N ALA A 27 -2.63 -0.05 -11.83
CA ALA A 27 -3.48 0.23 -12.99
C ALA A 27 -4.84 -0.46 -12.86
N PHE A 28 -4.87 -1.72 -12.43
CA PHE A 28 -6.09 -2.46 -12.15
C PHE A 28 -6.99 -1.73 -11.13
N LEU A 29 -6.45 -1.37 -9.96
CA LEU A 29 -7.22 -0.67 -8.92
C LEU A 29 -7.73 0.71 -9.37
N GLN A 30 -6.96 1.43 -10.20
CA GLN A 30 -7.40 2.70 -10.78
C GLN A 30 -8.56 2.50 -11.75
N ASN A 31 -8.49 1.48 -12.61
CA ASN A 31 -9.57 1.15 -13.54
C ASN A 31 -10.85 0.74 -12.80
N GLU A 32 -10.75 -0.09 -11.76
CA GLU A 32 -11.90 -0.49 -10.94
C GLU A 32 -12.56 0.73 -10.27
N LYS A 33 -11.75 1.67 -9.76
CA LYS A 33 -12.25 2.93 -9.18
C LYS A 33 -12.94 3.81 -10.24
N MET A 34 -12.35 3.92 -11.44
CA MET A 34 -12.92 4.68 -12.56
C MET A 34 -14.21 4.06 -13.09
N ALA A 35 -14.35 2.74 -13.02
CA ALA A 35 -15.57 2.00 -13.34
C ALA A 35 -16.69 2.21 -12.29
N GLY A 36 -16.45 3.03 -11.26
CA GLY A 36 -17.43 3.36 -10.23
C GLY A 36 -17.55 2.32 -9.12
N ARG A 37 -16.62 1.35 -9.03
CA ARG A 37 -16.63 0.41 -7.91
C ARG A 37 -16.23 1.11 -6.61
N LEU A 38 -16.96 0.78 -5.55
CA LEU A 38 -16.61 1.17 -4.19
C LEU A 38 -15.48 0.27 -3.69
N LEU A 39 -14.32 0.88 -3.43
CA LEU A 39 -13.13 0.18 -2.93
C LEU A 39 -12.83 0.62 -1.51
N TYR A 40 -12.55 -0.36 -0.65
CA TYR A 40 -12.11 -0.17 0.72
C TYR A 40 -10.67 -0.64 0.90
N PRO A 41 -9.91 -0.05 1.83
CA PRO A 41 -10.21 1.21 2.52
C PRO A 41 -10.06 2.42 1.58
N GLU A 42 -10.30 3.64 2.05
CA GLU A 42 -10.01 4.83 1.26
C GLU A 42 -8.56 4.82 0.76
N SER A 43 -8.34 5.38 -0.43
CA SER A 43 -7.03 5.43 -1.10
C SER A 43 -5.87 5.91 -0.22
N LYS A 44 -6.11 6.83 0.71
CA LYS A 44 -5.11 7.38 1.66
C LYS A 44 -4.79 6.44 2.84
N SER A 45 -5.62 5.43 3.06
CA SER A 45 -5.55 4.52 4.21
C SER A 45 -4.97 3.15 3.86
N ILE A 46 -4.69 2.87 2.58
CA ILE A 46 -4.16 1.58 2.11
C ILE A 46 -2.83 1.22 2.83
N PHE A 47 -1.98 2.21 3.11
CA PHE A 47 -0.67 2.00 3.73
C PHE A 47 -0.63 2.40 5.21
N LYS A 48 -1.79 2.55 5.87
CA LYS A 48 -1.88 3.10 7.23
C LYS A 48 -1.10 2.30 8.28
N ALA A 49 -1.04 0.98 8.13
CA ALA A 49 -0.27 0.12 9.03
C ALA A 49 1.23 0.49 9.05
N PHE A 50 1.80 0.80 7.89
CA PHE A 50 3.20 1.20 7.74
C PHE A 50 3.46 2.62 8.28
N GLU A 51 2.49 3.52 8.19
CA GLU A 51 2.58 4.86 8.81
C GLU A 51 2.63 4.79 10.34
N HIS A 52 1.87 3.88 10.94
CA HIS A 52 1.79 3.77 12.40
C HIS A 52 2.99 3.08 13.03
N THR A 53 3.66 2.20 12.30
CA THR A 53 4.79 1.42 12.83
C THR A 53 5.95 1.47 11.85
N PRO A 54 6.94 2.38 12.06
CA PRO A 54 8.19 2.38 11.30
C PRO A 54 8.86 1.00 11.31
N PHE A 55 9.57 0.67 10.23
CA PHE A 55 10.18 -0.64 9.99
C PHE A 55 11.07 -1.10 11.15
N ASP A 56 11.92 -0.21 11.66
CA ASP A 56 12.85 -0.46 12.77
C ASP A 56 12.16 -0.61 14.13
N LYS A 57 10.88 -0.21 14.23
CA LYS A 57 10.07 -0.31 15.45
C LYS A 57 9.14 -1.52 15.46
N VAL A 58 9.10 -2.30 14.38
CA VAL A 58 8.31 -3.53 14.32
C VAL A 58 8.86 -4.54 15.32
N LYS A 59 7.99 -5.05 16.20
CA LYS A 59 8.31 -6.12 17.16
C LYS A 59 7.45 -7.37 16.98
N VAL A 60 6.20 -7.16 16.57
CA VAL A 60 5.20 -8.20 16.35
C VAL A 60 4.47 -7.86 15.06
N VAL A 61 4.17 -8.89 14.26
CA VAL A 61 3.35 -8.77 13.05
C VAL A 61 2.08 -9.59 13.27
N ILE A 62 0.93 -8.94 13.11
CA ILE A 62 -0.38 -9.61 13.10
C ILE A 62 -0.90 -9.55 11.68
N LEU A 63 -1.04 -10.70 11.03
CA LEU A 63 -1.53 -10.81 9.66
C LEU A 63 -3.03 -11.07 9.68
N GLY A 64 -3.79 -10.13 9.09
CA GLY A 64 -5.22 -10.30 8.79
C GLY A 64 -5.44 -10.95 7.42
N GLN A 65 -6.70 -10.95 6.95
CA GLN A 65 -7.08 -11.52 5.66
C GLN A 65 -7.21 -10.44 4.57
N ASP A 66 -8.29 -9.68 4.61
CA ASP A 66 -8.58 -8.57 3.71
C ASP A 66 -9.32 -7.45 4.50
N PRO A 67 -9.29 -6.20 4.01
CA PRO A 67 -10.00 -5.07 4.64
C PRO A 67 -11.52 -5.22 4.66
#